data_AF-A0A918MP75-F1
#
_entry.id   AF-A0A918MP75-F1
#
_cell.length_a   1.000
_cell.length_b   1.000
_cell.length_c   1.000
_cell.angle_alpha   90.00
_cell.angle_beta   90.00
_cell.angle_gamma   90.00
#
_symmetry.space_group_name_H-M   'P 1'
#
loop_
_entity.id
_entity.type
_entity.pdbx_description
1 polymer ?
#
loop_
_entity_poly.entity_id
_entity_poly.type
_entity_poly.pdbx_seq_one_letter_code
_entity_poly.pdbx_strand_id
1 'polypeptide(L)'
;MKHFCYLTVLILIWLQWGCKQEQFKPEDFSHAIENGEKANEGYRRSLNLTKAWLEHVDPESGLIPTTLVDGRKDFWEVENSAADNYPFMVLAAYLLDDSLYQGEMLDILHKEKELTSRVRTLPDTYQFSTKKFKREEPDMNWILFGSAEYIKDGLLPLLEFIGDSPWNSRMMEMLNDLPYVYNVLKEIELDDKQGGQGHYLAASEEVNGEMLQILSRVYWMTGDKKYLDWAVKIADYYLGGEHDLTQSEYLRLRDHGCEVIGGLSELYVTLNYVNPELKKKYQNNLHKLLDRVLEVGRNEDGMFFNAINAKTGVVKDSMIVDNWGYLLNAHYSVYLIDGKEEYRNAYFEAIKHLNSKYRNFKWEGTSVDGYADAIESAINLYNREPDASLKEWMDSEIKVMWDMQKNNGIVSGVYPDGNFTRTSIMYSLWKTKGIHCSPWREDLKFGAEVNGEDLMIAIKADRPWKGKLTFDRQRHKEILHLPIDYPRINQFPEWFIADREKKYVLVSSNQNLNGQYSGDELIEGITINLEDDRPVFIKIRLDSEN
;
A
#
# COMPACT_ATOMS: atom_id res chain seq x y z
N MET A 1 24.02 69.99 -22.21
CA MET A 1 24.90 68.90 -21.73
C MET A 1 24.84 68.67 -20.20
N LYS A 2 23.70 68.89 -19.52
CA LYS A 2 23.53 68.53 -18.08
C LYS A 2 22.32 67.63 -17.80
N HIS A 3 21.47 67.36 -18.79
CA HIS A 3 20.32 66.45 -18.65
C HIS A 3 20.54 65.05 -19.23
N PHE A 4 21.67 64.82 -19.92
CA PHE A 4 21.99 63.51 -20.50
C PHE A 4 22.73 62.57 -19.53
N CYS A 5 23.30 63.09 -18.43
CA CYS A 5 23.99 62.26 -17.42
C CYS A 5 23.06 61.68 -16.35
N TYR A 6 21.88 62.27 -16.12
CA TYR A 6 20.95 61.76 -15.09
C TYR A 6 20.11 60.57 -15.59
N LEU A 7 19.86 60.48 -16.89
CA LEU A 7 19.11 59.37 -17.49
C LEU A 7 19.94 58.07 -17.53
N THR A 8 21.25 58.17 -17.74
CA THR A 8 22.18 57.02 -17.75
C THR A 8 22.41 56.44 -16.36
N VAL A 9 22.42 57.26 -15.31
CA VAL A 9 22.57 56.77 -13.92
C VAL A 9 21.27 56.09 -13.42
N LEU A 10 20.09 56.56 -13.83
CA LEU A 10 18.81 55.91 -13.50
C LEU A 10 18.61 54.57 -14.22
N ILE A 11 19.10 54.43 -15.45
CA ILE A 11 19.08 53.15 -16.19
C ILE A 11 20.08 52.14 -15.59
N LEU A 12 21.22 52.60 -15.08
CA LEU A 12 22.20 51.73 -14.39
C LEU A 12 21.72 51.24 -13.01
N ILE A 13 20.88 52.02 -12.31
CA ILE A 13 20.29 51.61 -11.03
C ILE A 13 19.11 50.63 -11.26
N TRP A 14 18.35 50.77 -12.34
CA TRP A 14 17.31 49.81 -12.73
C TRP A 14 17.88 48.47 -13.25
N LEU A 15 19.09 48.47 -13.82
CA LEU A 15 19.79 47.23 -14.21
C LEU A 15 20.38 46.45 -13.03
N GLN A 16 20.50 47.05 -11.84
CA GLN A 16 20.93 46.33 -10.62
C GLN A 16 19.78 45.72 -9.80
N TRP A 17 18.53 45.96 -10.20
CA TRP A 17 17.39 45.12 -9.85
C TRP A 17 17.16 44.04 -10.92
N GLY A 18 18.24 43.60 -11.58
CA GLY A 18 18.24 42.33 -12.29
C GLY A 18 17.80 41.25 -11.32
N CYS A 19 16.82 40.44 -11.74
CA CYS A 19 16.34 39.25 -11.05
C CYS A 19 17.48 38.62 -10.24
N LYS A 20 17.37 38.60 -8.91
CA LYS A 20 18.18 37.69 -8.10
C LYS A 20 17.80 36.29 -8.61
N GLN A 21 18.62 35.77 -9.52
CA GLN A 21 18.48 34.41 -10.00
C GLN A 21 18.65 33.54 -8.76
N GLU A 22 17.58 32.88 -8.34
CA GLU A 22 17.64 32.02 -7.17
C GLU A 22 18.74 30.98 -7.41
N GLN A 23 19.72 30.96 -6.52
CA GLN A 23 20.90 30.15 -6.71
C GLN A 23 20.58 28.74 -6.22
N PHE A 24 20.32 27.81 -7.15
CA PHE A 24 20.10 26.41 -6.84
C PHE A 24 21.44 25.74 -6.55
N LYS A 25 21.72 25.48 -5.28
CA LYS A 25 22.91 24.76 -4.82
C LYS A 25 22.55 23.30 -4.56
N PRO A 26 23.32 22.32 -5.06
CA PRO A 26 23.04 20.90 -4.82
C PRO A 26 22.90 20.54 -3.33
N GLU A 27 23.61 21.24 -2.45
CA GLU A 27 23.57 21.04 -1.00
C GLU A 27 22.17 21.26 -0.42
N ASP A 28 21.42 22.23 -0.97
CA ASP A 28 20.04 22.55 -0.55
C ASP A 28 19.05 21.44 -0.92
N PHE A 29 19.44 20.56 -1.85
CA PHE A 29 18.65 19.43 -2.36
C PHE A 29 19.24 18.08 -1.98
N SER A 30 20.23 18.03 -1.08
CA SER A 30 20.96 16.82 -0.71
C SER A 30 20.03 15.66 -0.30
N HIS A 31 19.00 15.92 0.52
CA HIS A 31 18.00 14.92 0.88
C HIS A 31 17.17 14.44 -0.30
N ALA A 32 16.73 15.33 -1.19
CA ALA A 32 15.98 14.96 -2.39
C ALA A 32 16.83 14.12 -3.36
N ILE A 33 18.13 14.42 -3.48
CA ILE A 33 19.09 13.64 -4.26
C ILE A 33 19.27 12.24 -3.66
N GLU A 34 19.55 12.15 -2.35
CA GLU A 34 19.71 10.86 -1.66
C GLU A 34 18.44 10.01 -1.74
N ASN A 35 17.28 10.64 -1.56
CA ASN A 35 15.99 9.99 -1.71
C ASN A 35 15.77 9.50 -3.15
N GLY A 36 16.28 10.21 -4.16
CA GLY A 36 16.18 9.78 -5.56
C GLY A 36 17.02 8.55 -5.88
N GLU A 37 18.20 8.41 -5.28
CA GLU A 37 19.01 7.18 -5.36
C GLU A 37 18.28 6.00 -4.71
N LYS A 38 17.72 6.22 -3.51
CA LYS A 38 16.95 5.21 -2.76
C LYS A 38 15.70 4.76 -3.53
N ALA A 39 14.93 5.70 -4.09
CA ALA A 39 13.73 5.38 -4.86
C ALA A 39 14.08 4.62 -6.15
N ASN A 40 15.12 5.05 -6.87
CA ASN A 40 15.56 4.38 -8.10
C ASN A 40 15.98 2.93 -7.82
N GLU A 41 16.69 2.67 -6.71
CA GLU A 41 17.04 1.31 -6.31
C GLU A 41 15.79 0.44 -6.08
N GLY A 42 14.79 0.94 -5.34
CA GLY A 42 13.54 0.23 -5.13
C GLY A 42 12.81 -0.10 -6.45
N TYR A 43 12.65 0.89 -7.32
CA TYR A 43 12.02 0.70 -8.63
C TYR A 43 12.77 -0.31 -9.52
N ARG A 44 14.09 -0.22 -9.60
CA ARG A 44 14.92 -1.16 -10.36
C ARG A 44 14.73 -2.59 -9.87
N ARG A 45 14.70 -2.78 -8.55
CA ARG A 45 14.51 -4.10 -7.92
C ARG A 45 13.11 -4.65 -8.17
N SER A 46 12.07 -3.84 -8.07
CA SER A 46 10.69 -4.21 -8.40
C SER A 46 10.53 -4.65 -9.86
N LEU A 47 11.09 -3.90 -10.81
CA LEU A 47 11.02 -4.25 -12.23
C LEU A 47 11.85 -5.50 -12.57
N ASN A 48 13.02 -5.66 -11.95
CA ASN A 48 13.85 -6.86 -12.12
C ASN A 48 13.15 -8.12 -11.60
N LEU A 49 12.48 -8.03 -10.45
CA LEU A 49 11.68 -9.13 -9.92
C LEU A 49 10.54 -9.49 -10.86
N THR A 50 9.80 -8.48 -11.33
CA THR A 50 8.70 -8.66 -12.29
C THR A 50 9.18 -9.38 -13.54
N LYS A 51 10.26 -8.91 -14.16
CA LYS A 51 10.85 -9.53 -15.36
C LYS A 51 11.32 -10.96 -15.10
N ALA A 52 11.93 -11.22 -13.94
CA ALA A 52 12.40 -12.55 -13.58
C ALA A 52 11.25 -13.55 -13.40
N TRP A 53 10.14 -13.14 -12.78
CA TRP A 53 8.95 -14.00 -12.67
C TRP A 53 8.27 -14.26 -14.02
N LEU A 54 8.31 -13.30 -14.94
CA LEU A 54 7.76 -13.46 -16.29
C LEU A 54 8.50 -14.52 -17.13
N GLU A 55 9.79 -14.77 -16.85
CA GLU A 55 10.53 -15.87 -17.47
C GLU A 55 10.00 -17.26 -17.08
N HIS A 56 9.15 -17.34 -16.05
CA HIS A 56 8.60 -18.57 -15.51
C HIS A 56 7.10 -18.76 -15.78
N VAL A 57 6.49 -17.91 -16.60
CA VAL A 57 5.10 -18.06 -17.04
C VAL A 57 4.90 -19.43 -17.70
N ASP A 58 3.83 -20.13 -17.31
CA ASP A 58 3.44 -21.37 -17.97
C ASP A 58 3.04 -21.07 -19.44
N PRO A 59 3.71 -21.66 -20.44
CA PRO A 59 3.57 -21.25 -21.83
C PRO A 59 2.21 -21.56 -22.45
N GLU A 60 1.42 -22.45 -21.84
CA GLU A 60 0.11 -22.84 -22.38
C GLU A 60 -1.02 -21.99 -21.78
N SER A 61 -0.98 -21.72 -20.48
CA SER A 61 -1.97 -20.90 -19.78
C SER A 61 -1.67 -19.41 -19.83
N GLY A 62 -0.40 -19.02 -19.91
CA GLY A 62 0.04 -17.64 -19.76
C GLY A 62 0.04 -17.15 -18.31
N LEU A 63 -0.12 -18.04 -17.32
CA LEU A 63 -0.20 -17.71 -15.90
C LEU A 63 1.15 -17.92 -15.19
N ILE A 64 1.38 -17.18 -14.10
CA ILE A 64 2.58 -17.35 -13.26
C ILE A 64 2.40 -18.45 -12.20
N PRO A 65 3.40 -19.31 -11.98
CA PRO A 65 3.33 -20.34 -10.95
C PRO A 65 3.34 -19.74 -9.54
N THR A 66 2.78 -20.45 -8.57
CA THR A 66 2.81 -20.05 -7.15
C THR A 66 4.20 -20.08 -6.53
N THR A 67 5.07 -20.95 -7.04
CA THR A 67 6.45 -21.10 -6.57
C THR A 67 7.32 -21.63 -7.71
N LEU A 68 8.62 -21.38 -7.60
CA LEU A 68 9.64 -21.84 -8.53
C LEU A 68 10.43 -23.04 -7.97
N VAL A 69 10.26 -23.37 -6.69
CA VAL A 69 11.20 -24.26 -5.97
C VAL A 69 10.66 -25.64 -5.62
N ASP A 70 9.34 -25.85 -5.65
CA ASP A 70 8.72 -27.13 -5.27
C ASP A 70 7.59 -27.56 -6.22
N GLY A 71 6.82 -28.59 -5.83
CA GLY A 71 5.74 -29.15 -6.63
C GLY A 71 4.56 -28.19 -6.87
N ARG A 72 4.37 -27.17 -6.02
CA ARG A 72 3.34 -26.13 -6.20
C ARG A 72 3.61 -25.21 -7.39
N LYS A 73 4.75 -25.37 -8.09
CA LYS A 73 5.01 -24.72 -9.39
C LYS A 73 4.01 -25.11 -10.47
N ASP A 74 3.27 -26.21 -10.28
CA ASP A 74 2.23 -26.68 -11.19
C ASP A 74 0.88 -25.97 -10.99
N PHE A 75 0.81 -25.00 -10.06
CA PHE A 75 -0.44 -24.31 -9.72
C PHE A 75 -0.37 -22.81 -9.91
N TRP A 76 -1.53 -22.25 -10.27
CA TRP A 76 -1.95 -20.89 -9.96
C TRP A 76 -2.91 -20.96 -8.77
N GLU A 77 -2.43 -20.66 -7.56
CA GLU A 77 -3.26 -20.52 -6.36
C GLU A 77 -3.74 -19.08 -6.21
N VAL A 78 -5.01 -18.90 -5.86
CA VAL A 78 -5.71 -17.60 -5.92
C VAL A 78 -5.21 -16.71 -4.79
N GLU A 79 -5.27 -17.22 -3.57
CA GLU A 79 -4.76 -16.63 -2.33
C GLU A 79 -3.24 -16.40 -2.34
N ASN A 80 -2.51 -16.86 -3.36
CA ASN A 80 -1.06 -16.73 -3.45
C ASN A 80 -0.68 -15.98 -4.74
N SER A 81 -0.61 -16.67 -5.88
CA SER A 81 -0.20 -16.05 -7.15
C SER A 81 -1.06 -14.85 -7.53
N ALA A 82 -2.38 -14.97 -7.36
CA ALA A 82 -3.32 -13.92 -7.76
C ALA A 82 -3.39 -12.78 -6.73
N ALA A 83 -3.30 -13.06 -5.44
CA ALA A 83 -3.37 -12.07 -4.37
C ALA A 83 -2.03 -11.37 -4.09
N ASP A 84 -0.95 -12.14 -3.97
CA ASP A 84 0.30 -11.67 -3.36
C ASP A 84 1.47 -11.47 -4.33
N ASN A 85 1.37 -11.92 -5.58
CA ASN A 85 2.46 -11.78 -6.55
C ASN A 85 2.07 -10.95 -7.77
N TYR A 86 1.15 -11.46 -8.58
CA TYR A 86 0.75 -10.84 -9.84
C TYR A 86 0.31 -9.37 -9.71
N PRO A 87 -0.50 -8.96 -8.72
CA PRO A 87 -0.94 -7.57 -8.59
C PRO A 87 0.21 -6.60 -8.38
N PHE A 88 1.27 -7.00 -7.68
CA PHE A 88 2.42 -6.12 -7.44
C PHE A 88 3.36 -6.08 -8.65
N MET A 89 3.35 -7.10 -9.50
CA MET A 89 3.92 -7.02 -10.86
C MET A 89 3.15 -6.01 -11.72
N VAL A 90 1.81 -6.00 -11.65
CA VAL A 90 0.97 -5.02 -12.34
C VAL A 90 1.31 -3.60 -11.88
N LEU A 91 1.45 -3.38 -10.58
CA LEU A 91 1.79 -2.07 -10.03
C LEU A 91 3.21 -1.62 -10.44
N ALA A 92 4.18 -2.54 -10.42
CA ALA A 92 5.52 -2.25 -10.91
C ALA A 92 5.51 -1.87 -12.39
N ALA A 93 4.76 -2.59 -13.22
CA ALA A 93 4.60 -2.27 -14.63
C ALA A 93 3.91 -0.91 -14.84
N TYR A 94 2.83 -0.62 -14.11
CA TYR A 94 2.12 0.66 -14.18
C TYR A 94 3.05 1.86 -13.96
N LEU A 95 3.95 1.74 -12.98
CA LEU A 95 4.92 2.80 -12.66
C LEU A 95 6.12 2.82 -13.61
N LEU A 96 6.59 1.67 -14.09
CA LEU A 96 7.96 1.57 -14.62
C LEU A 96 8.05 1.12 -16.07
N ASP A 97 7.01 0.50 -16.62
CA ASP A 97 6.99 -0.08 -17.96
C ASP A 97 5.55 -0.14 -18.53
N ASP A 98 5.13 0.94 -19.19
CA ASP A 98 3.77 1.07 -19.76
C ASP A 98 3.47 -0.02 -20.81
N SER A 99 4.48 -0.47 -21.56
CA SER A 99 4.30 -1.56 -22.54
C SER A 99 4.00 -2.89 -21.84
N LEU A 100 4.65 -3.14 -20.70
CA LEU A 100 4.38 -4.33 -19.89
C LEU A 100 2.99 -4.25 -19.23
N TYR A 101 2.60 -3.07 -18.73
CA TYR A 101 1.31 -2.83 -18.08
C TYR A 101 0.13 -3.02 -19.05
N GLN A 102 0.23 -2.44 -20.25
CA GLN A 102 -0.81 -2.54 -21.29
C GLN A 102 -0.76 -3.87 -22.08
N GLY A 103 0.32 -4.63 -21.94
CA GLY A 103 0.58 -5.90 -22.64
C GLY A 103 0.42 -7.10 -21.71
N GLU A 104 1.55 -7.73 -21.37
CA GLU A 104 1.57 -9.03 -20.67
C GLU A 104 0.80 -9.01 -19.35
N MET A 105 0.82 -7.91 -18.61
CA MET A 105 0.03 -7.79 -17.38
C MET A 105 -1.46 -7.92 -17.66
N LEU A 106 -1.97 -7.25 -18.69
CA LEU A 106 -3.38 -7.33 -19.07
C LEU A 106 -3.73 -8.72 -19.66
N ASP A 107 -2.81 -9.33 -20.39
CA ASP A 107 -2.99 -10.69 -20.92
C ASP A 107 -3.12 -11.73 -19.80
N ILE A 108 -2.30 -11.62 -18.74
CA ILE A 108 -2.41 -12.48 -17.54
C ILE A 108 -3.78 -12.30 -16.89
N LEU A 109 -4.31 -11.08 -16.76
CA LEU A 109 -5.64 -10.83 -16.19
C LEU A 109 -6.73 -11.56 -16.99
N HIS A 110 -6.66 -11.47 -18.32
CA HIS A 110 -7.62 -12.13 -19.21
C HIS A 110 -7.54 -13.66 -19.08
N LYS A 111 -6.32 -14.21 -18.99
CA LYS A 111 -6.10 -15.64 -18.81
C LYS A 111 -6.50 -16.15 -17.45
N GLU A 112 -6.25 -15.39 -16.40
CA GLU A 112 -6.71 -15.68 -15.04
C GLU A 112 -8.22 -15.83 -15.07
N LYS A 113 -8.93 -14.78 -15.50
CA LYS A 113 -10.40 -14.79 -15.57
C LYS A 113 -10.95 -15.94 -16.41
N GLU A 114 -10.34 -16.26 -17.55
CA GLU A 114 -10.75 -17.37 -18.44
C GLU A 114 -10.59 -18.75 -17.77
N LEU A 115 -9.46 -18.97 -17.10
CA LEU A 115 -9.04 -20.30 -16.66
C LEU A 115 -9.43 -20.63 -15.21
N THR A 116 -9.56 -19.61 -14.35
CA THR A 116 -9.74 -19.81 -12.90
C THR A 116 -11.19 -19.64 -12.46
N SER A 117 -12.03 -18.91 -13.21
CA SER A 117 -13.44 -18.69 -12.84
C SER A 117 -14.20 -20.02 -12.74
N ARG A 118 -14.62 -20.39 -11.53
CA ARG A 118 -15.19 -21.70 -11.20
C ARG A 118 -16.66 -21.62 -10.84
N VAL A 119 -16.99 -20.72 -9.90
CA VAL A 119 -18.37 -20.52 -9.41
C VAL A 119 -18.78 -19.09 -9.74
N ARG A 120 -19.57 -18.95 -10.80
CA ARG A 120 -19.83 -17.63 -11.43
C ARG A 120 -18.48 -16.99 -11.80
N THR A 121 -18.15 -15.82 -11.26
CA THR A 121 -16.85 -15.17 -11.48
C THR A 121 -15.81 -15.51 -10.42
N LEU A 122 -16.15 -16.28 -9.38
CA LEU A 122 -15.23 -16.61 -8.28
C LEU A 122 -14.16 -17.61 -8.75
N PRO A 123 -12.87 -17.29 -8.56
CA PRO A 123 -11.77 -18.13 -9.02
C PRO A 123 -11.51 -19.33 -8.10
N ASP A 124 -10.89 -20.37 -8.64
CA ASP A 124 -10.37 -21.56 -7.93
C ASP A 124 -8.96 -21.89 -8.45
N THR A 125 -8.21 -22.70 -7.72
CA THR A 125 -6.82 -23.08 -8.05
C THR A 125 -6.76 -23.80 -9.40
N TYR A 126 -6.00 -23.25 -10.34
CA TYR A 126 -5.76 -23.87 -11.64
C TYR A 126 -4.46 -24.68 -11.64
N GLN A 127 -4.48 -25.89 -12.20
CA GLN A 127 -3.33 -26.77 -12.33
C GLN A 127 -2.87 -26.86 -13.78
N PHE A 128 -1.62 -26.48 -14.04
CA PHE A 128 -1.07 -26.36 -15.40
C PHE A 128 -0.98 -27.73 -16.09
N SER A 129 -0.38 -28.73 -15.44
CA SER A 129 -0.14 -30.05 -16.05
C SER A 129 -1.41 -30.79 -16.48
N THR A 130 -2.52 -30.57 -15.78
CA THR A 130 -3.80 -31.24 -16.07
C THR A 130 -4.77 -30.35 -16.85
N LYS A 131 -4.49 -29.05 -16.96
CA LYS A 131 -5.37 -28.01 -17.54
C LYS A 131 -6.75 -27.99 -16.90
N LYS A 132 -6.80 -28.26 -15.59
CA LYS A 132 -8.02 -28.40 -14.80
C LYS A 132 -7.82 -27.73 -13.44
N PHE A 133 -8.90 -27.62 -12.69
CA PHE A 133 -8.82 -27.21 -11.29
C PHE A 133 -8.09 -28.26 -10.45
N LYS A 134 -7.38 -27.83 -9.40
CA LYS A 134 -6.69 -28.70 -8.43
C LYS A 134 -7.63 -29.74 -7.83
N ARG A 135 -8.90 -29.37 -7.60
CA ARG A 135 -9.96 -30.24 -7.05
C ARG A 135 -11.01 -30.53 -8.13
N GLU A 136 -11.46 -31.77 -8.20
CA GLU A 136 -12.49 -32.18 -9.17
C GLU A 136 -13.84 -31.51 -8.86
N GLU A 137 -14.22 -31.48 -7.59
CA GLU A 137 -15.41 -30.78 -7.10
C GLU A 137 -15.01 -29.43 -6.48
N PRO A 138 -15.81 -28.36 -6.68
CA PRO A 138 -15.55 -27.06 -6.06
C PRO A 138 -15.54 -27.16 -4.53
N ASP A 139 -14.47 -26.68 -3.91
CA ASP A 139 -14.41 -26.49 -2.46
C ASP A 139 -14.76 -25.03 -2.14
N MET A 140 -15.99 -24.80 -1.67
CA MET A 140 -16.47 -23.45 -1.43
C MET A 140 -15.70 -22.72 -0.34
N ASN A 141 -15.11 -23.41 0.65
CA ASN A 141 -14.33 -22.73 1.67
C ASN A 141 -13.06 -22.11 1.07
N TRP A 142 -12.36 -22.87 0.22
CA TRP A 142 -11.17 -22.38 -0.50
C TRP A 142 -11.50 -21.32 -1.54
N ILE A 143 -12.60 -21.47 -2.28
CA ILE A 143 -13.03 -20.47 -3.27
C ILE A 143 -13.36 -19.14 -2.57
N LEU A 144 -14.06 -19.18 -1.44
CA LEU A 144 -14.40 -17.97 -0.69
C LEU A 144 -13.18 -17.31 -0.09
N PHE A 145 -12.29 -18.11 0.51
CA PHE A 145 -11.01 -17.66 1.06
C PHE A 145 -10.17 -16.97 -0.01
N GLY A 146 -9.83 -17.68 -1.10
CA GLY A 146 -9.00 -17.13 -2.16
C GLY A 146 -9.64 -15.94 -2.87
N SER A 147 -10.97 -15.92 -3.03
CA SER A 147 -11.65 -14.75 -3.61
C SER A 147 -11.51 -13.50 -2.75
N ALA A 148 -11.62 -13.64 -1.43
CA ALA A 148 -11.50 -12.52 -0.52
C ALA A 148 -10.05 -12.01 -0.44
N GLU A 149 -9.07 -12.91 -0.34
CA GLU A 149 -7.63 -12.60 -0.40
C GLU A 149 -7.27 -11.89 -1.71
N TYR A 150 -7.70 -12.41 -2.85
CA TYR A 150 -7.42 -11.79 -4.15
C TYR A 150 -8.03 -10.38 -4.26
N ILE A 151 -9.24 -10.18 -3.72
CA ILE A 151 -9.83 -8.85 -3.68
C ILE A 151 -9.04 -7.93 -2.73
N LYS A 152 -8.78 -8.35 -1.48
CA LYS A 152 -8.22 -7.49 -0.43
C LYS A 152 -6.71 -7.23 -0.60
N ASP A 153 -5.88 -8.24 -0.85
CA ASP A 153 -4.42 -8.07 -1.00
C ASP A 153 -4.02 -7.72 -2.42
N GLY A 154 -4.74 -8.26 -3.39
CA GLY A 154 -4.38 -8.05 -4.78
C GLY A 154 -5.01 -6.80 -5.40
N LEU A 155 -6.33 -6.86 -5.63
CA LEU A 155 -7.00 -5.91 -6.52
C LEU A 155 -7.38 -4.59 -5.84
N LEU A 156 -7.65 -4.60 -4.54
CA LEU A 156 -8.01 -3.40 -3.78
C LEU A 156 -6.86 -2.37 -3.70
N PRO A 157 -5.59 -2.75 -3.42
CA PRO A 157 -4.48 -1.80 -3.52
C PRO A 157 -4.29 -1.22 -4.93
N LEU A 158 -4.51 -2.03 -5.98
CA LEU A 158 -4.47 -1.53 -7.36
C LEU A 158 -5.57 -0.50 -7.63
N LEU A 159 -6.80 -0.78 -7.19
CA LEU A 159 -7.89 0.19 -7.27
C LEU A 159 -7.53 1.47 -6.51
N GLU A 160 -7.06 1.36 -5.27
CA GLU A 160 -6.77 2.52 -4.43
C GLU A 160 -5.66 3.41 -5.03
N PHE A 161 -4.67 2.82 -5.70
CA PHE A 161 -3.56 3.55 -6.30
C PHE A 161 -3.86 4.06 -7.72
N ILE A 162 -4.35 3.18 -8.60
CA ILE A 162 -4.55 3.45 -10.03
C ILE A 162 -5.93 4.08 -10.29
N GLY A 163 -6.96 3.58 -9.61
CA GLY A 163 -8.36 3.92 -9.86
C GLY A 163 -9.03 2.97 -10.84
N ASP A 164 -9.91 3.52 -11.68
CA ASP A 164 -10.65 2.73 -12.66
C ASP A 164 -9.73 2.04 -13.66
N SER A 165 -9.88 0.72 -13.78
CA SER A 165 -8.98 -0.15 -14.53
C SER A 165 -9.63 -1.52 -14.82
N PRO A 166 -9.06 -2.33 -15.73
CA PRO A 166 -9.49 -3.71 -15.94
C PRO A 166 -9.44 -4.56 -14.66
N TRP A 167 -8.45 -4.34 -13.80
CA TRP A 167 -8.31 -5.00 -12.50
C TRP A 167 -9.42 -4.61 -11.53
N ASN A 168 -9.80 -3.32 -11.48
CA ASN A 168 -10.98 -2.88 -10.74
C ASN A 168 -12.26 -3.57 -11.25
N SER A 169 -12.41 -3.71 -12.56
CA SER A 169 -13.56 -4.42 -13.14
C SER A 169 -13.60 -5.89 -12.70
N ARG A 170 -12.46 -6.59 -12.73
CA ARG A 170 -12.33 -7.97 -12.22
C ARG A 170 -12.69 -8.08 -10.74
N MET A 171 -12.23 -7.13 -9.93
CA MET A 171 -12.54 -7.05 -8.49
C MET A 171 -14.05 -6.94 -8.27
N MET A 172 -14.70 -6.00 -8.97
CA MET A 172 -16.13 -5.74 -8.82
C MET A 172 -16.99 -6.90 -9.33
N GLU A 173 -16.55 -7.64 -10.36
CA GLU A 173 -17.23 -8.85 -10.81
C GLU A 173 -17.30 -9.91 -9.70
N MET A 174 -16.14 -10.25 -9.10
CA MET A 174 -16.08 -11.22 -8.00
C MET A 174 -16.89 -10.75 -6.79
N LEU A 175 -16.70 -9.50 -6.37
CA LEU A 175 -17.40 -8.93 -5.21
C LEU A 175 -18.92 -8.95 -5.38
N ASN A 176 -19.44 -8.73 -6.59
CA ASN A 176 -20.88 -8.77 -6.84
C ASN A 176 -21.45 -10.19 -6.88
N ASP A 177 -20.63 -11.22 -7.06
CA ASP A 177 -21.06 -12.62 -7.05
C ASP A 177 -20.99 -13.28 -5.66
N LEU A 178 -20.11 -12.81 -4.77
CA LEU A 178 -19.95 -13.33 -3.41
C LEU A 178 -21.27 -13.36 -2.57
N PRO A 179 -22.18 -12.35 -2.63
CA PRO A 179 -23.45 -12.40 -1.90
C PRO A 179 -24.36 -13.59 -2.24
N TYR A 180 -24.18 -14.21 -3.42
CA TYR A 180 -24.97 -15.37 -3.83
C TYR A 180 -24.47 -16.68 -3.22
N VAL A 181 -23.28 -16.67 -2.60
CA VAL A 181 -22.65 -17.85 -2.02
C VAL A 181 -22.46 -17.76 -0.50
N TYR A 182 -22.35 -16.56 0.08
CA TYR A 182 -22.41 -16.37 1.54
C TYR A 182 -22.81 -14.93 1.95
N ASN A 183 -23.05 -14.75 3.25
CA ASN A 183 -23.29 -13.44 3.86
C ASN A 183 -22.40 -13.17 5.10
N VAL A 184 -22.24 -14.15 5.99
CA VAL A 184 -21.34 -14.09 7.14
C VAL A 184 -20.76 -15.47 7.29
N LEU A 185 -19.44 -15.58 7.27
CA LEU A 185 -18.78 -16.86 7.44
C LEU A 185 -18.72 -17.20 8.93
N LYS A 186 -19.09 -18.44 9.24
CA LYS A 186 -19.09 -19.00 10.59
C LYS A 186 -18.41 -20.35 10.50
N GLU A 187 -17.42 -20.58 11.36
CA GLU A 187 -16.80 -21.90 11.56
C GLU A 187 -16.20 -22.54 10.29
N ILE A 188 -15.50 -21.73 9.47
CA ILE A 188 -14.60 -22.27 8.45
C ILE A 188 -13.34 -22.81 9.12
N GLU A 189 -13.09 -24.09 8.93
CA GLU A 189 -11.78 -24.71 9.12
C GLU A 189 -11.19 -25.02 7.74
N LEU A 190 -10.05 -24.39 7.41
CA LEU A 190 -9.26 -24.80 6.26
C LEU A 190 -8.23 -25.83 6.72
N ASP A 191 -8.18 -26.93 5.99
CA ASP A 191 -7.22 -28.00 6.21
C ASP A 191 -6.64 -28.40 4.86
N ASP A 192 -5.43 -27.93 4.56
CA ASP A 192 -4.69 -28.40 3.40
C ASP A 192 -3.68 -29.49 3.79
N LYS A 193 -4.20 -30.70 4.09
CA LYS A 193 -3.37 -31.90 4.27
C LYS A 193 -2.51 -32.23 3.04
N GLN A 194 -2.81 -31.68 1.87
CA GLN A 194 -2.15 -32.01 0.59
C GLN A 194 -1.12 -30.94 0.15
N GLY A 195 -1.27 -29.68 0.57
CA GLY A 195 -0.41 -28.54 0.19
C GLY A 195 0.47 -27.97 1.30
N GLY A 196 0.41 -28.54 2.52
CA GLY A 196 1.45 -28.34 3.54
C GLY A 196 1.27 -27.14 4.48
N GLN A 197 0.16 -26.39 4.39
CA GLN A 197 -0.10 -25.22 5.24
C GLN A 197 -0.72 -25.54 6.62
N GLY A 198 -1.17 -26.77 6.86
CA GLY A 198 -1.70 -27.21 8.17
C GLY A 198 -3.13 -26.75 8.46
N HIS A 199 -3.55 -26.84 9.73
CA HIS A 199 -4.89 -26.44 10.19
C HIS A 199 -4.96 -24.93 10.42
N TYR A 200 -5.92 -24.29 9.78
CA TYR A 200 -6.10 -22.85 9.82
C TYR A 200 -7.23 -22.43 10.76
N LEU A 201 -6.85 -21.92 11.94
CA LEU A 201 -7.79 -21.75 13.07
C LEU A 201 -8.58 -20.43 13.05
N ALA A 202 -8.31 -19.51 12.12
CA ALA A 202 -8.90 -18.16 12.08
C ALA A 202 -9.45 -17.76 10.69
N ALA A 203 -9.73 -18.73 9.81
CA ALA A 203 -10.18 -18.46 8.42
C ALA A 203 -11.48 -17.66 8.38
N SER A 204 -12.38 -17.85 9.35
CA SER A 204 -13.63 -17.10 9.38
C SER A 204 -13.42 -15.64 9.75
N GLU A 205 -12.59 -15.40 10.78
CA GLU A 205 -12.19 -14.07 11.22
C GLU A 205 -11.50 -13.31 10.10
N GLU A 206 -10.55 -13.95 9.44
CA GLU A 206 -9.87 -13.35 8.29
C GLU A 206 -10.86 -12.98 7.20
N VAL A 207 -11.55 -13.93 6.57
CA VAL A 207 -12.42 -13.60 5.42
C VAL A 207 -13.49 -12.57 5.78
N ASN A 208 -14.09 -12.67 6.97
CA ASN A 208 -15.04 -11.64 7.41
C ASN A 208 -14.35 -10.27 7.60
N GLY A 209 -13.12 -10.25 8.10
CA GLY A 209 -12.28 -9.07 8.23
C GLY A 209 -11.88 -8.45 6.91
N GLU A 210 -11.45 -9.25 5.95
CA GLU A 210 -11.18 -8.82 4.58
C GLU A 210 -12.41 -8.13 3.98
N MET A 211 -13.57 -8.79 4.10
CA MET A 211 -14.82 -8.28 3.57
C MET A 211 -15.27 -7.00 4.27
N LEU A 212 -15.08 -6.87 5.58
CA LEU A 212 -15.38 -5.62 6.28
C LEU A 212 -14.56 -4.46 5.72
N GLN A 213 -13.29 -4.67 5.38
CA GLN A 213 -12.44 -3.66 4.74
C GLN A 213 -12.90 -3.36 3.32
N ILE A 214 -13.07 -4.41 2.48
CA ILE A 214 -13.53 -4.29 1.09
C ILE A 214 -14.86 -3.55 1.01
N LEU A 215 -15.87 -4.00 1.76
CA LEU A 215 -17.23 -3.49 1.69
C LEU A 215 -17.32 -2.05 2.20
N SER A 216 -16.54 -1.69 3.22
CA SER A 216 -16.50 -0.32 3.74
C SER A 216 -15.95 0.65 2.69
N ARG A 217 -14.84 0.29 2.03
CA ARG A 217 -14.22 1.13 0.99
C ARG A 217 -15.07 1.19 -0.29
N VAL A 218 -15.60 0.06 -0.74
CA VAL A 218 -16.45 -0.01 -1.95
C VAL A 218 -17.80 0.70 -1.75
N TYR A 219 -18.35 0.70 -0.53
CA TYR A 219 -19.52 1.52 -0.21
C TYR A 219 -19.26 3.00 -0.48
N TRP A 220 -18.14 3.55 0.00
CA TRP A 220 -17.78 4.95 -0.28
C TRP A 220 -17.55 5.19 -1.77
N MET A 221 -16.81 4.31 -2.43
CA MET A 221 -16.51 4.44 -3.86
C MET A 221 -17.79 4.52 -4.70
N THR A 222 -18.79 3.68 -4.39
CA THR A 222 -19.97 3.50 -5.24
C THR A 222 -21.23 4.22 -4.75
N GLY A 223 -21.33 4.50 -3.45
CA GLY A 223 -22.57 4.93 -2.78
C GLY A 223 -23.65 3.85 -2.68
N ASP A 224 -23.39 2.60 -3.12
CA ASP A 224 -24.38 1.53 -3.11
C ASP A 224 -24.51 0.92 -1.71
N LYS A 225 -25.67 1.17 -1.09
CA LYS A 225 -25.97 0.75 0.29
C LYS A 225 -25.89 -0.76 0.50
N LYS A 226 -26.00 -1.59 -0.54
CA LYS A 226 -25.92 -3.06 -0.38
C LYS A 226 -24.59 -3.50 0.25
N TYR A 227 -23.49 -2.79 -0.03
CA TYR A 227 -22.18 -3.11 0.54
C TYR A 227 -22.12 -2.75 2.02
N LEU A 228 -22.63 -1.58 2.40
CA LEU A 228 -22.75 -1.16 3.80
C LEU A 228 -23.66 -2.12 4.59
N ASP A 229 -24.83 -2.45 4.05
CA ASP A 229 -25.79 -3.36 4.70
C ASP A 229 -25.18 -4.75 4.89
N TRP A 230 -24.28 -5.17 3.99
CA TRP A 230 -23.55 -6.42 4.14
C TRP A 230 -22.46 -6.32 5.22
N ALA A 231 -21.64 -5.27 5.21
CA ALA A 231 -20.63 -5.04 6.25
C ALA A 231 -21.27 -4.99 7.65
N VAL A 232 -22.44 -4.35 7.78
CA VAL A 232 -23.22 -4.30 9.03
C VAL A 232 -23.65 -5.69 9.50
N LYS A 233 -24.04 -6.61 8.60
CA LYS A 233 -24.39 -8.00 9.00
C LYS A 233 -23.20 -8.74 9.58
N ILE A 234 -22.01 -8.55 8.99
CA ILE A 234 -20.78 -9.14 9.51
C ILE A 234 -20.46 -8.52 10.88
N ALA A 235 -20.54 -7.19 11.02
CA ALA A 235 -20.28 -6.54 12.30
C ALA A 235 -21.31 -6.88 13.40
N ASP A 236 -22.59 -7.10 13.06
CA ASP A 236 -23.58 -7.57 14.03
C ASP A 236 -23.21 -8.95 14.60
N TYR A 237 -22.55 -9.82 13.84
CA TYR A 237 -22.07 -11.11 14.35
C TYR A 237 -21.00 -10.93 15.45
N TYR A 238 -20.01 -10.06 15.21
CA TYR A 238 -18.89 -9.83 16.15
C TYR A 238 -19.25 -8.85 17.28
N LEU A 239 -19.83 -7.71 16.95
CA LEU A 239 -20.13 -6.61 17.89
C LEU A 239 -21.56 -6.66 18.44
N GLY A 240 -22.43 -7.51 17.88
CA GLY A 240 -23.77 -7.78 18.44
C GLY A 240 -23.77 -8.87 19.52
N GLY A 241 -22.65 -9.57 19.72
CA GLY A 241 -22.43 -10.50 20.84
C GLY A 241 -22.62 -11.98 20.50
N GLU A 242 -22.89 -12.35 19.24
CA GLU A 242 -22.91 -13.76 18.84
C GLU A 242 -21.50 -14.37 18.88
N HIS A 243 -20.49 -13.63 18.42
CA HIS A 243 -19.08 -14.01 18.47
C HIS A 243 -18.20 -12.90 19.04
N ASP A 244 -18.24 -12.75 20.36
CA ASP A 244 -17.41 -11.78 21.10
C ASP A 244 -15.94 -12.24 21.12
N LEU A 245 -15.10 -11.61 20.29
CA LEU A 245 -13.66 -11.89 20.20
C LEU A 245 -12.91 -11.71 21.53
N THR A 246 -13.44 -10.92 22.47
CA THR A 246 -12.84 -10.80 23.83
C THR A 246 -13.00 -12.09 24.65
N GLN A 247 -13.88 -12.99 24.22
CA GLN A 247 -14.09 -14.31 24.82
C GLN A 247 -13.36 -15.42 24.07
N SER A 248 -12.63 -15.10 22.99
CA SER A 248 -11.91 -16.10 22.21
C SER A 248 -10.80 -16.77 23.03
N GLU A 249 -10.72 -18.09 22.91
CA GLU A 249 -9.62 -18.87 23.50
C GLU A 249 -8.33 -18.83 22.67
N TYR A 250 -8.47 -18.42 21.41
CA TYR A 250 -7.40 -18.21 20.43
C TYR A 250 -7.78 -17.02 19.53
N LEU A 251 -7.31 -15.83 19.90
CA LEU A 251 -7.38 -14.64 19.06
C LEU A 251 -6.02 -14.49 18.37
N ARG A 252 -6.03 -14.66 17.04
CA ARG A 252 -4.87 -14.42 16.20
C ARG A 252 -4.70 -12.91 16.00
N LEU A 253 -3.49 -12.42 16.24
CA LEU A 253 -3.10 -11.02 16.19
C LEU A 253 -2.12 -10.73 15.04
N ARG A 254 -1.51 -11.77 14.47
CA ARG A 254 -0.78 -11.73 13.20
C ARG A 254 -1.74 -11.65 12.00
N ASP A 255 -1.18 -11.46 10.80
CA ASP A 255 -1.81 -11.74 9.49
C ASP A 255 -2.68 -12.99 9.55
N HIS A 256 -3.63 -13.15 8.64
CA HIS A 256 -4.41 -14.38 8.58
C HIS A 256 -5.33 -14.59 9.79
N GLY A 257 -5.86 -13.50 10.35
CA GLY A 257 -6.87 -13.45 11.40
C GLY A 257 -7.07 -12.07 12.03
N CYS A 258 -6.05 -11.20 12.05
CA CYS A 258 -6.19 -9.85 12.65
C CYS A 258 -7.02 -8.88 11.79
N GLU A 259 -7.28 -9.24 10.53
CA GLU A 259 -8.05 -8.48 9.55
C GLU A 259 -9.45 -8.15 10.07
N VAL A 260 -10.04 -9.00 10.92
CA VAL A 260 -11.34 -8.73 11.56
C VAL A 260 -11.29 -7.48 12.44
N ILE A 261 -10.19 -7.26 13.15
CA ILE A 261 -10.04 -6.10 14.03
C ILE A 261 -9.92 -4.83 13.18
N GLY A 262 -9.10 -4.87 12.12
CA GLY A 262 -8.97 -3.78 11.15
C GLY A 262 -10.30 -3.47 10.45
N GLY A 263 -10.97 -4.48 9.91
CA GLY A 263 -12.24 -4.35 9.21
C GLY A 263 -13.36 -3.80 10.08
N LEU A 264 -13.46 -4.23 11.35
CA LEU A 264 -14.44 -3.66 12.29
C LEU A 264 -14.16 -2.17 12.55
N SER A 265 -12.89 -1.77 12.66
CA SER A 265 -12.51 -0.36 12.78
C SER A 265 -12.83 0.45 11.51
N GLU A 266 -12.59 -0.09 10.30
CA GLU A 266 -12.93 0.61 9.05
C GLU A 266 -14.44 0.82 8.88
N LEU A 267 -15.25 -0.19 9.20
CA LEU A 267 -16.70 -0.03 9.21
C LEU A 267 -17.12 0.99 10.26
N TYR A 268 -16.50 0.97 11.44
CA TYR A 268 -16.81 1.93 12.51
C TYR A 268 -16.51 3.38 12.08
N VAL A 269 -15.41 3.62 11.36
CA VAL A 269 -15.13 4.91 10.70
C VAL A 269 -16.22 5.26 9.70
N THR A 270 -16.64 4.33 8.86
CA THR A 270 -17.73 4.56 7.89
C THR A 270 -19.02 4.97 8.59
N LEU A 271 -19.44 4.21 9.62
CA LEU A 271 -20.65 4.47 10.39
C LEU A 271 -20.63 5.82 11.11
N ASN A 272 -19.45 6.36 11.44
CA ASN A 272 -19.33 7.71 12.00
C ASN A 272 -19.94 8.79 11.11
N TYR A 273 -19.83 8.65 9.80
CA TYR A 273 -20.33 9.64 8.85
C TYR A 273 -21.73 9.31 8.34
N VAL A 274 -22.07 8.03 8.20
CA VAL A 274 -23.31 7.62 7.51
C VAL A 274 -24.39 7.04 8.43
N ASN A 275 -24.04 6.57 9.63
CA ASN A 275 -25.00 6.07 10.61
C ASN A 275 -24.49 6.18 12.06
N PRO A 276 -24.47 7.40 12.65
CA PRO A 276 -23.93 7.63 14.00
C PRO A 276 -24.67 6.88 15.11
N GLU A 277 -25.96 6.57 14.92
CA GLU A 277 -26.75 5.79 15.87
C GLU A 277 -26.24 4.35 15.97
N LEU A 278 -25.97 3.72 14.83
CA LEU A 278 -25.41 2.37 14.79
C LEU A 278 -23.95 2.36 15.28
N LYS A 279 -23.14 3.36 14.91
CA LYS A 279 -21.80 3.56 15.50
C LYS A 279 -21.89 3.53 17.03
N LYS A 280 -22.78 4.33 17.62
CA LYS A 280 -22.95 4.40 19.08
C LYS A 280 -23.36 3.06 19.70
N LYS A 281 -24.13 2.23 19.00
CA LYS A 281 -24.48 0.87 19.45
C LYS A 281 -23.24 -0.03 19.51
N TYR A 282 -22.33 0.06 18.54
CA TYR A 282 -21.12 -0.76 18.47
C TYR A 282 -19.96 -0.26 19.33
N GLN A 283 -19.91 1.04 19.62
CA GLN A 283 -18.78 1.72 20.26
C GLN A 283 -18.24 0.99 21.50
N ASN A 284 -19.12 0.63 22.45
CA ASN A 284 -18.67 -0.03 23.68
C ASN A 284 -17.99 -1.38 23.42
N ASN A 285 -18.53 -2.19 22.49
CA ASN A 285 -18.00 -3.52 22.19
C ASN A 285 -16.72 -3.44 21.38
N LEU A 286 -16.63 -2.50 20.43
CA LEU A 286 -15.39 -2.27 19.69
C LEU A 286 -14.28 -1.75 20.60
N HIS A 287 -14.56 -0.76 21.45
CA HIS A 287 -13.58 -0.25 22.42
C HIS A 287 -13.11 -1.34 23.37
N LYS A 288 -14.04 -2.18 23.88
CA LYS A 288 -13.70 -3.34 24.72
C LYS A 288 -12.74 -4.30 24.00
N LEU A 289 -12.95 -4.56 22.72
CA LEU A 289 -12.07 -5.42 21.92
C LEU A 289 -10.68 -4.80 21.76
N LEU A 290 -10.60 -3.55 21.29
CA LEU A 290 -9.33 -2.85 21.08
C LEU A 290 -8.54 -2.69 22.38
N ASP A 291 -9.22 -2.29 23.47
CA ASP A 291 -8.60 -2.19 24.79
C ASP A 291 -8.05 -3.53 25.25
N ARG A 292 -8.77 -4.63 25.00
CA ARG A 292 -8.33 -5.97 25.35
C ARG A 292 -7.09 -6.39 24.56
N VAL A 293 -7.02 -6.06 23.26
CA VAL A 293 -5.86 -6.32 22.41
C VAL A 293 -4.64 -5.57 22.94
N LEU A 294 -4.77 -4.30 23.33
CA LEU A 294 -3.67 -3.53 23.94
C LEU A 294 -3.28 -4.03 25.32
N GLU A 295 -4.24 -4.51 26.12
CA GLU A 295 -4.01 -4.97 27.50
C GLU A 295 -3.18 -6.26 27.55
N VAL A 296 -3.57 -7.26 26.76
CA VAL A 296 -2.99 -8.62 26.87
C VAL A 296 -2.22 -9.09 25.64
N GLY A 297 -2.30 -8.36 24.53
CA GLY A 297 -1.66 -8.70 23.27
C GLY A 297 -0.21 -8.25 23.14
N ARG A 298 0.31 -7.44 24.07
CA ARG A 298 1.62 -6.76 23.93
C ARG A 298 2.68 -7.23 24.90
N ASN A 299 3.93 -7.20 24.45
CA ASN A 299 5.12 -7.36 25.29
C ASN A 299 5.51 -6.04 26.00
N GLU A 300 6.62 -6.07 26.75
CA GLU A 300 7.13 -4.90 27.47
C GLU A 300 7.59 -3.73 26.59
N ASP A 301 7.83 -3.98 25.31
CA ASP A 301 8.23 -2.97 24.32
C ASP A 301 7.02 -2.39 23.57
N GLY A 302 5.80 -2.83 23.88
CA GLY A 302 4.59 -2.42 23.18
C GLY A 302 4.33 -3.16 21.85
N MET A 303 5.12 -4.19 21.52
CA MET A 303 4.95 -5.01 20.32
C MET A 303 3.97 -6.16 20.56
N PHE A 304 3.22 -6.56 19.54
CA PHE A 304 2.19 -7.59 19.66
C PHE A 304 2.75 -9.01 19.55
N PHE A 305 2.14 -9.95 20.28
CA PHE A 305 2.33 -11.39 20.13
C PHE A 305 1.47 -11.94 18.99
N ASN A 306 1.90 -13.01 18.32
CA ASN A 306 1.17 -13.64 17.22
C ASN A 306 -0.24 -14.11 17.60
N ALA A 307 -0.42 -14.64 18.80
CA ALA A 307 -1.73 -15.09 19.26
C ALA A 307 -1.86 -15.07 20.79
N ILE A 308 -3.08 -14.80 21.25
CA ILE A 308 -3.43 -14.78 22.67
C ILE A 308 -4.73 -15.53 22.93
N ASN A 309 -4.95 -15.92 24.17
CA ASN A 309 -6.27 -16.24 24.67
C ASN A 309 -6.90 -14.95 25.21
N ALA A 310 -7.74 -14.31 24.41
CA ALA A 310 -8.35 -13.03 24.77
C ALA A 310 -9.15 -13.12 26.07
N LYS A 311 -9.78 -14.27 26.35
CA LYS A 311 -10.56 -14.48 27.58
C LYS A 311 -9.71 -14.45 28.86
N THR A 312 -8.55 -15.11 28.85
CA THR A 312 -7.71 -15.29 30.06
C THR A 312 -6.49 -14.37 30.10
N GLY A 313 -6.07 -13.83 28.96
CA GLY A 313 -4.84 -13.06 28.80
C GLY A 313 -3.57 -13.91 28.63
N VAL A 314 -3.72 -15.24 28.53
CA VAL A 314 -2.57 -16.14 28.32
C VAL A 314 -2.07 -16.00 26.88
N VAL A 315 -0.78 -15.76 26.70
CA VAL A 315 -0.12 -15.77 25.38
C VAL A 315 -0.11 -17.20 24.81
N LYS A 316 -0.60 -17.35 23.58
CA LYS A 316 -0.71 -18.65 22.89
C LYS A 316 0.43 -18.89 21.92
N ASP A 317 0.87 -17.83 21.24
CA ASP A 317 2.09 -17.79 20.45
C ASP A 317 2.83 -16.50 20.78
N SER A 318 4.01 -16.64 21.39
CA SER A 318 4.81 -15.51 21.89
C SER A 318 5.76 -14.92 20.85
N MET A 319 5.77 -15.41 19.61
CA MET A 319 6.47 -14.73 18.53
C MET A 319 5.89 -13.33 18.31
N ILE A 320 6.73 -12.41 17.83
CA ILE A 320 6.33 -11.03 17.59
C ILE A 320 5.71 -10.92 16.22
N VAL A 321 4.56 -10.24 16.16
CA VAL A 321 3.83 -9.95 14.94
C VAL A 321 4.69 -9.09 14.02
N ASP A 322 4.88 -9.54 12.79
CA ASP A 322 5.56 -8.84 11.71
C ASP A 322 4.71 -7.73 11.10
N ASN A 323 3.42 -7.97 10.89
CA ASN A 323 2.45 -6.96 10.47
C ASN A 323 1.85 -6.15 11.64
N TRP A 324 2.67 -5.80 12.63
CA TRP A 324 2.25 -5.14 13.89
C TRP A 324 1.48 -3.83 13.66
N GLY A 325 1.72 -3.15 12.54
CA GLY A 325 1.04 -1.93 12.16
C GLY A 325 -0.42 -2.15 11.77
N TYR A 326 -0.83 -3.36 11.39
CA TYR A 326 -2.23 -3.64 11.00
C TYR A 326 -3.18 -3.43 12.18
N LEU A 327 -2.79 -3.95 13.35
CA LEU A 327 -3.51 -3.70 14.59
C LEU A 327 -3.48 -2.22 14.95
N LEU A 328 -2.33 -1.55 14.87
CA LEU A 328 -2.23 -0.13 15.21
C LEU A 328 -3.01 0.77 14.24
N ASN A 329 -3.12 0.43 12.96
CA ASN A 329 -3.99 1.10 11.99
C ASN A 329 -5.45 1.07 12.46
N ALA A 330 -5.91 -0.08 12.97
CA ALA A 330 -7.26 -0.25 13.52
C ALA A 330 -7.49 0.67 14.74
N HIS A 331 -6.51 0.77 15.64
CA HIS A 331 -6.57 1.64 16.82
C HIS A 331 -6.52 3.12 16.42
N TYR A 332 -5.59 3.50 15.54
CA TYR A 332 -5.39 4.87 15.09
C TYR A 332 -6.60 5.39 14.31
N SER A 333 -7.25 4.54 13.50
CA SER A 333 -8.49 4.88 12.82
C SER A 333 -9.62 5.25 13.78
N VAL A 334 -9.76 4.53 14.90
CA VAL A 334 -10.73 4.87 15.95
C VAL A 334 -10.31 6.14 16.71
N TYR A 335 -9.02 6.34 16.96
CA TYR A 335 -8.50 7.58 17.54
C TYR A 335 -8.93 8.82 16.73
N LEU A 336 -8.83 8.77 15.40
CA LEU A 336 -9.17 9.90 14.53
C LEU A 336 -10.63 10.37 14.69
N ILE A 337 -11.55 9.48 15.02
CA ILE A 337 -13.00 9.80 15.09
C ILE A 337 -13.54 9.92 16.51
N ASP A 338 -12.91 9.27 17.50
CA ASP A 338 -13.34 9.28 18.90
C ASP A 338 -12.42 10.08 19.82
N GLY A 339 -11.22 10.45 19.38
CA GLY A 339 -10.23 11.19 20.17
C GLY A 339 -9.66 10.40 21.36
N LYS A 340 -9.71 9.06 21.31
CA LYS A 340 -9.19 8.19 22.39
C LYS A 340 -7.66 8.12 22.33
N GLU A 341 -7.00 9.04 23.02
CA GLU A 341 -5.53 9.24 23.00
C GLU A 341 -4.72 7.98 23.33
N GLU A 342 -5.26 7.04 24.11
CA GLU A 342 -4.62 5.75 24.41
C GLU A 342 -4.29 4.97 23.14
N TYR A 343 -5.12 5.07 22.09
CA TYR A 343 -4.91 4.40 20.81
C TYR A 343 -3.79 5.05 19.98
N ARG A 344 -3.68 6.38 20.04
CA ARG A 344 -2.52 7.10 19.46
C ARG A 344 -1.25 6.80 20.24
N ASN A 345 -1.30 6.74 21.57
CA ASN A 345 -0.15 6.46 22.41
C ASN A 345 0.41 5.04 22.21
N ALA A 346 -0.46 4.05 21.94
CA ALA A 346 -0.03 2.68 21.63
C ALA A 346 0.93 2.63 20.42
N TYR A 347 0.75 3.50 19.42
CA TYR A 347 1.70 3.62 18.31
C TYR A 347 3.07 4.11 18.78
N PHE A 348 3.13 5.19 19.55
CA PHE A 348 4.39 5.73 20.06
C PHE A 348 5.11 4.75 21.00
N GLU A 349 4.37 3.94 21.76
CA GLU A 349 4.94 2.87 22.57
C GLU A 349 5.65 1.82 21.71
N ALA A 350 5.01 1.34 20.64
CA ALA A 350 5.58 0.33 19.75
C ALA A 350 6.84 0.84 19.01
N ILE A 351 6.78 2.04 18.43
CA ILE A 351 7.90 2.53 17.59
C ILE A 351 9.13 2.95 18.41
N LYS A 352 8.95 3.24 19.69
CA LYS A 352 10.02 3.70 20.61
C LYS A 352 11.21 2.75 20.63
N HIS A 353 10.97 1.45 20.49
CA HIS A 353 12.01 0.43 20.62
C HIS A 353 12.50 -0.15 19.30
N LEU A 354 11.82 0.10 18.17
CA LEU A 354 12.14 -0.50 16.87
C LEU A 354 13.62 -0.32 16.47
N ASN A 355 14.11 0.92 16.42
CA ASN A 355 15.48 1.22 16.01
C ASN A 355 16.56 0.63 16.95
N SER A 356 16.23 0.46 18.24
CA SER A 356 17.20 -0.01 19.25
C SER A 356 17.21 -1.51 19.48
N LYS A 357 16.07 -2.19 19.29
CA LYS A 357 15.88 -3.62 19.63
C LYS A 357 15.48 -4.49 18.44
N TYR A 358 14.84 -3.92 17.40
CA TYR A 358 14.22 -4.67 16.31
C TYR A 358 14.84 -4.39 14.93
N ARG A 359 16.14 -4.07 14.88
CA ARG A 359 16.88 -3.99 13.60
C ARG A 359 17.43 -5.33 13.18
N ASN A 360 17.33 -5.66 11.90
CA ASN A 360 17.59 -7.00 11.38
C ASN A 360 16.83 -8.08 12.16
N PHE A 361 15.65 -7.73 12.69
CA PHE A 361 14.87 -8.66 13.49
C PHE A 361 14.29 -9.74 12.59
N LYS A 362 14.32 -10.98 13.06
CA LYS A 362 13.81 -12.13 12.32
C LYS A 362 12.30 -12.25 12.49
N TRP A 363 11.59 -11.27 11.96
CA TRP A 363 10.12 -11.15 11.98
C TRP A 363 9.45 -12.48 11.64
N GLU A 364 9.86 -13.09 10.52
CA GLU A 364 9.45 -14.43 10.13
C GLU A 364 10.66 -15.29 9.70
N GLY A 365 11.63 -15.40 10.60
CA GLY A 365 12.82 -16.23 10.38
C GLY A 365 13.71 -15.70 9.24
N THR A 366 13.62 -16.33 8.06
CA THR A 366 14.37 -15.93 6.84
C THR A 366 13.45 -15.55 5.68
N SER A 367 12.14 -15.48 5.91
CA SER A 367 11.17 -15.02 4.92
C SER A 367 11.38 -13.53 4.64
N VAL A 368 11.26 -13.14 3.37
CA VAL A 368 11.23 -11.73 2.98
C VAL A 368 9.97 -11.04 3.50
N ASP A 369 8.91 -11.82 3.67
CA ASP A 369 7.57 -11.36 4.02
C ASP A 369 7.54 -10.66 5.36
N GLY A 370 8.17 -11.25 6.39
CA GLY A 370 8.25 -10.62 7.69
C GLY A 370 8.97 -9.25 7.68
N TYR A 371 9.91 -9.00 6.76
CA TYR A 371 10.48 -7.66 6.60
C TYR A 371 9.53 -6.73 5.84
N ALA A 372 8.89 -7.22 4.79
CA ALA A 372 7.90 -6.48 4.01
C ALA A 372 6.82 -5.91 4.94
N ASP A 373 6.12 -6.79 5.66
CA ASP A 373 5.03 -6.43 6.57
C ASP A 373 5.45 -5.48 7.70
N ALA A 374 6.63 -5.67 8.26
CA ALA A 374 7.13 -4.79 9.31
C ALA A 374 7.49 -3.39 8.77
N ILE A 375 8.04 -3.30 7.56
CA ILE A 375 8.33 -2.02 6.91
C ILE A 375 7.03 -1.32 6.51
N GLU A 376 6.06 -2.04 5.96
CA GLU A 376 4.77 -1.47 5.56
C GLU A 376 3.96 -0.97 6.75
N SER A 377 4.01 -1.70 7.87
CA SER A 377 3.48 -1.28 9.16
C SER A 377 4.02 0.10 9.57
N ALA A 378 5.34 0.28 9.45
CA ALA A 378 5.98 1.56 9.76
C ALA A 378 5.63 2.65 8.76
N ILE A 379 5.63 2.36 7.45
CA ILE A 379 5.35 3.35 6.40
C ILE A 379 3.97 3.97 6.55
N ASN A 380 2.94 3.15 6.80
CA ASN A 380 1.56 3.62 6.93
C ASN A 380 1.40 4.60 8.11
N LEU A 381 1.98 4.29 9.27
CA LEU A 381 1.83 5.12 10.46
C LEU A 381 2.80 6.31 10.47
N TYR A 382 4.00 6.17 9.89
CA TYR A 382 4.94 7.28 9.71
C TYR A 382 4.34 8.39 8.86
N ASN A 383 3.50 8.05 7.89
CA ASN A 383 2.80 9.04 7.08
C ASN A 383 1.88 9.95 7.92
N ARG A 384 1.32 9.44 9.03
CA ARG A 384 0.47 10.23 9.94
C ARG A 384 1.30 10.99 10.96
N GLU A 385 2.27 10.31 11.56
CA GLU A 385 3.04 10.81 12.70
C GLU A 385 4.53 10.54 12.46
N PRO A 386 5.25 11.43 11.74
CA PRO A 386 6.65 11.24 11.42
C PRO A 386 7.54 11.21 12.66
N ASP A 387 8.46 10.24 12.71
CA ASP A 387 9.45 10.09 13.78
C ASP A 387 10.85 9.82 13.21
N ALA A 388 11.87 10.50 13.74
CA ALA A 388 13.24 10.40 13.23
C ALA A 388 13.84 8.99 13.44
N SER A 389 13.57 8.36 14.58
CA SER A 389 14.06 7.01 14.90
C SER A 389 13.39 5.96 14.02
N LEU A 390 12.08 6.10 13.77
CA LEU A 390 11.34 5.25 12.84
C LEU A 390 11.84 5.41 11.39
N LYS A 391 12.13 6.64 10.95
CA LYS A 391 12.73 6.92 9.64
C LYS A 391 14.06 6.18 9.48
N GLU A 392 14.94 6.24 10.48
CA GLU A 392 16.22 5.54 10.46
C GLU A 392 16.06 4.02 10.42
N TRP A 393 15.12 3.49 11.21
CA TRP A 393 14.80 2.07 11.22
C TRP A 393 14.33 1.59 9.84
N MET A 394 13.34 2.26 9.24
CA MET A 394 12.84 1.92 7.89
C MET A 394 13.93 1.99 6.83
N ASP A 395 14.77 3.04 6.85
CA ASP A 395 15.91 3.18 5.93
C ASP A 395 16.95 2.06 6.08
N SER A 396 16.98 1.40 7.23
CA SER A 396 17.86 0.25 7.45
C SER A 396 17.23 -1.08 7.08
N GLU A 397 15.97 -1.32 7.45
CA GLU A 397 15.34 -2.61 7.21
C GLU A 397 15.06 -2.83 5.73
N ILE A 398 14.76 -1.77 4.95
CA ILE A 398 14.60 -1.90 3.51
C ILE A 398 15.87 -2.45 2.83
N LYS A 399 17.06 -2.12 3.37
CA LYS A 399 18.33 -2.63 2.83
C LYS A 399 18.48 -4.11 3.12
N VAL A 400 18.07 -4.56 4.31
CA VAL A 400 18.07 -5.98 4.68
C VAL A 400 17.15 -6.76 3.74
N MET A 401 15.96 -6.24 3.48
CA MET A 401 15.00 -6.83 2.54
C MET A 401 15.58 -6.87 1.12
N TRP A 402 16.15 -5.76 0.63
CA TRP A 402 16.79 -5.69 -0.69
C TRP A 402 17.99 -6.62 -0.85
N ASP A 403 18.76 -6.87 0.20
CA ASP A 403 19.88 -7.82 0.18
C ASP A 403 19.42 -9.29 0.00
N MET A 404 18.13 -9.58 0.15
CA MET A 404 17.56 -10.90 -0.13
C MET A 404 17.33 -11.17 -1.62
N GLN A 405 17.29 -10.14 -2.46
CA GLN A 405 17.11 -10.30 -3.90
C GLN A 405 18.38 -10.87 -4.54
N LYS A 406 18.25 -11.99 -5.26
CA LYS A 406 19.34 -12.65 -5.97
C LYS A 406 19.68 -11.88 -7.25
N ASN A 407 20.86 -12.17 -7.81
CA ASN A 407 21.33 -11.55 -9.05
C ASN A 407 20.41 -11.78 -10.27
N ASN A 408 19.58 -12.82 -10.25
CA ASN A 408 18.60 -13.10 -11.30
C ASN A 408 17.26 -12.38 -11.09
N GLY A 409 17.13 -11.47 -10.11
CA GLY A 409 15.92 -10.70 -9.84
C GLY A 409 14.91 -11.36 -8.90
N ILE A 410 14.95 -12.69 -8.78
CA ILE A 410 14.13 -13.46 -7.82
C ILE A 410 14.61 -13.23 -6.39
N VAL A 411 13.70 -13.21 -5.41
CA VAL A 411 14.08 -13.17 -3.99
C VAL A 411 14.10 -14.60 -3.46
N SER A 412 12.95 -15.13 -3.08
CA SER A 412 12.81 -16.48 -2.56
C SER A 412 12.33 -17.46 -3.62
N GLY A 413 11.60 -16.96 -4.64
CA GLY A 413 10.98 -17.80 -5.66
C GLY A 413 9.68 -18.45 -5.18
N VAL A 414 9.03 -17.86 -4.18
CA VAL A 414 7.66 -18.17 -3.73
C VAL A 414 6.82 -16.89 -3.78
N TYR A 415 5.49 -17.03 -3.78
CA TYR A 415 4.53 -15.93 -3.93
C TYR A 415 4.79 -14.65 -3.08
N PRO A 416 5.35 -14.70 -1.85
CA PRO A 416 5.70 -13.48 -1.09
C PRO A 416 6.79 -12.60 -1.75
N ASP A 417 7.39 -13.04 -2.86
CA ASP A 417 8.22 -12.18 -3.71
C ASP A 417 7.44 -10.95 -4.23
N GLY A 418 6.11 -10.99 -4.32
CA GLY A 418 5.33 -9.80 -4.64
C GLY A 418 5.24 -8.81 -3.49
N ASN A 419 5.25 -9.26 -2.22
CA ASN A 419 5.31 -8.38 -1.05
C ASN A 419 6.62 -7.57 -1.01
N PHE A 420 7.74 -8.18 -1.42
CA PHE A 420 8.97 -7.43 -1.68
C PHE A 420 8.77 -6.27 -2.67
N THR A 421 8.01 -6.51 -3.74
CA THR A 421 7.71 -5.50 -4.77
C THR A 421 6.80 -4.41 -4.23
N ARG A 422 5.71 -4.77 -3.54
CA ARG A 422 4.79 -3.85 -2.86
C ARG A 422 5.55 -2.92 -1.91
N THR A 423 6.29 -3.49 -0.96
CA THR A 423 7.07 -2.72 0.03
C THR A 423 8.11 -1.82 -0.64
N SER A 424 8.83 -2.33 -1.65
CA SER A 424 9.83 -1.53 -2.39
C SER A 424 9.20 -0.33 -3.09
N ILE A 425 7.99 -0.48 -3.64
CA ILE A 425 7.24 0.62 -4.25
C ILE A 425 6.75 1.60 -3.18
N MET A 426 6.17 1.12 -2.07
CA MET A 426 5.75 1.98 -0.95
C MET A 426 6.90 2.83 -0.41
N TYR A 427 8.07 2.21 -0.20
CA TYR A 427 9.28 2.91 0.23
C TYR A 427 9.73 3.93 -0.83
N SER A 428 9.72 3.57 -2.11
CA SER A 428 10.11 4.48 -3.19
C SER A 428 9.18 5.69 -3.26
N LEU A 429 7.87 5.49 -3.15
CA LEU A 429 6.88 6.58 -3.12
C LEU A 429 7.06 7.50 -1.90
N TRP A 430 7.46 6.97 -0.75
CA TRP A 430 7.86 7.79 0.39
C TRP A 430 9.05 8.69 0.08
N LYS A 431 10.08 8.14 -0.59
CA LYS A 431 11.29 8.89 -0.98
C LYS A 431 11.02 9.92 -2.07
N THR A 432 10.05 9.68 -2.94
CA THR A 432 9.65 10.65 -3.96
C THR A 432 8.56 11.60 -3.47
N LYS A 433 8.03 11.41 -2.26
CA LYS A 433 6.82 12.09 -1.76
C LYS A 433 5.64 11.97 -2.73
N GLY A 434 5.51 10.82 -3.39
CA GLY A 434 4.42 10.55 -4.33
C GLY A 434 4.59 11.14 -5.73
N ILE A 435 5.65 11.92 -6.00
CA ILE A 435 5.92 12.35 -7.38
C ILE A 435 6.40 11.16 -8.20
N HIS A 436 6.14 11.21 -9.50
CA HIS A 436 6.54 10.18 -10.45
C HIS A 436 7.00 10.79 -11.77
N CYS A 437 7.92 10.12 -12.47
CA CYS A 437 8.42 10.56 -13.77
C CYS A 437 8.19 9.49 -14.84
N SER A 438 7.48 9.83 -15.92
CA SER A 438 7.15 8.92 -17.01
C SER A 438 7.57 9.45 -18.39
N PRO A 439 8.11 8.63 -19.31
CA PRO A 439 8.42 7.22 -19.12
C PRO A 439 9.62 7.02 -18.18
N TRP A 440 9.56 6.02 -17.31
CA TRP A 440 10.67 5.67 -16.43
C TRP A 440 11.80 4.99 -17.22
N ARG A 441 13.03 5.18 -16.77
CA ARG A 441 14.22 4.50 -17.29
C ARG A 441 15.19 4.28 -16.13
N GLU A 442 15.98 3.21 -16.18
CA GLU A 442 16.88 2.84 -15.08
C GLU A 442 17.87 3.95 -14.69
N ASP A 443 18.32 4.76 -15.65
CA ASP A 443 19.21 5.89 -15.40
C ASP A 443 18.50 7.16 -14.88
N LEU A 444 17.17 7.16 -14.75
CA LEU A 444 16.38 8.29 -14.28
C LEU A 444 16.20 8.21 -12.76
N LYS A 445 16.74 9.20 -12.06
CA LYS A 445 16.71 9.32 -10.61
C LYS A 445 15.93 10.56 -10.22
N PHE A 446 14.91 10.38 -9.41
CA PHE A 446 14.11 11.49 -8.87
C PHE A 446 13.73 11.20 -7.44
N GLY A 447 13.81 12.21 -6.60
CA GLY A 447 13.44 12.14 -5.19
C GLY A 447 12.99 13.50 -4.70
N ALA A 448 12.36 13.51 -3.53
CA ALA A 448 11.85 14.73 -2.93
C ALA A 448 11.94 14.73 -1.41
N GLU A 449 11.95 15.93 -0.83
CA GLU A 449 11.88 16.14 0.61
C GLU A 449 11.08 17.40 0.91
N VAL A 450 10.33 17.40 2.01
CA VAL A 450 9.61 18.61 2.44
C VAL A 450 10.53 19.43 3.32
N ASN A 451 10.68 20.72 3.01
CA ASN A 451 11.45 21.67 3.80
C ASN A 451 10.61 22.95 4.05
N GLY A 452 10.02 23.03 5.24
CA GLY A 452 9.06 24.09 5.55
C GLY A 452 7.81 23.95 4.68
N GLU A 453 7.50 24.97 3.90
CA GLU A 453 6.36 25.00 2.96
C GLU A 453 6.72 24.51 1.55
N ASP A 454 8.01 24.25 1.29
CA ASP A 454 8.48 23.78 0.00
C ASP A 454 8.55 22.25 -0.06
N LEU A 455 8.07 21.69 -1.16
CA LEU A 455 8.55 20.40 -1.63
C LEU A 455 9.78 20.63 -2.51
N MET A 456 10.91 20.08 -2.07
CA MET A 456 12.21 20.15 -2.71
C MET A 456 12.40 18.91 -3.56
N ILE A 457 12.58 19.06 -4.87
CA ILE A 457 12.66 17.96 -5.83
C ILE A 457 14.00 18.01 -6.56
N ALA A 458 14.63 16.85 -6.72
CA ALA A 458 15.81 16.66 -7.55
C ALA A 458 15.50 15.59 -8.60
N ILE A 459 15.79 15.88 -9.87
CA ILE A 459 15.61 14.95 -11.00
C ILE A 459 16.89 14.95 -11.83
N LYS A 460 17.41 13.77 -12.16
CA LYS A 460 18.62 13.59 -12.95
C LYS A 460 18.50 12.35 -13.83
N ALA A 461 19.09 12.40 -15.02
CA ALA A 461 19.27 11.20 -15.85
C ALA A 461 20.71 11.14 -16.40
N ASP A 462 21.26 9.93 -16.53
CA ASP A 462 22.62 9.72 -17.09
C ASP A 462 22.66 9.83 -18.63
N ARG A 463 21.52 10.06 -19.27
CA ARG A 463 21.38 10.33 -20.70
C ARG A 463 20.21 11.28 -20.91
N PRO A 464 20.17 12.04 -22.02
CA PRO A 464 19.04 12.91 -22.32
C PRO A 464 17.71 12.18 -22.18
N TRP A 465 16.77 12.85 -21.52
CA TRP A 465 15.46 12.31 -21.20
C TRP A 465 14.39 13.37 -21.40
N LYS A 466 13.24 12.95 -21.92
CA LYS A 466 12.07 13.79 -22.09
C LYS A 466 10.84 13.01 -21.64
N GLY A 467 10.07 13.62 -20.76
CA GLY A 467 8.87 13.00 -20.22
C GLY A 467 8.08 13.98 -19.35
N LYS A 468 7.31 13.43 -18.43
CA LYS A 468 6.46 14.18 -17.51
C LYS A 468 6.88 13.93 -16.06
N LEU A 469 6.81 14.99 -15.25
CA LEU A 469 6.78 14.91 -13.79
C LEU A 469 5.32 15.07 -13.34
N THR A 470 4.76 14.03 -12.73
CA THR A 470 3.40 14.02 -12.18
C THR A 470 3.43 14.03 -10.66
N PHE A 471 2.46 14.69 -10.06
CA PHE A 471 2.24 14.73 -8.61
C PHE A 471 1.05 13.84 -8.24
N ASP A 472 1.08 13.33 -7.01
CA ASP A 472 -0.04 12.56 -6.50
C ASP A 472 -1.29 13.43 -6.33
N ARG A 473 -2.45 12.79 -6.26
CA ARG A 473 -3.76 13.42 -6.02
C ARG A 473 -4.33 12.93 -4.70
N GLN A 474 -5.42 13.54 -4.24
CA GLN A 474 -6.17 13.08 -3.07
C GLN A 474 -6.92 11.77 -3.38
N ARG A 475 -6.20 10.65 -3.59
CA ARG A 475 -6.75 9.35 -4.04
C ARG A 475 -7.90 8.86 -3.16
N HIS A 476 -7.78 8.99 -1.85
CA HIS A 476 -8.83 8.63 -0.88
C HIS A 476 -10.14 9.35 -1.20
N LYS A 477 -10.08 10.62 -1.61
CA LYS A 477 -11.23 11.45 -1.92
C LYS A 477 -11.67 11.33 -3.38
N GLU A 478 -10.75 11.25 -4.33
CA GLU A 478 -11.04 11.26 -5.78
C GLU A 478 -11.36 9.88 -6.36
N ILE A 479 -10.81 8.81 -5.78
CA ILE A 479 -11.02 7.43 -6.25
C ILE A 479 -12.02 6.72 -5.34
N LEU A 480 -11.75 6.71 -4.04
CA LEU A 480 -12.56 5.94 -3.08
C LEU A 480 -13.72 6.75 -2.48
N HIS A 481 -13.74 8.07 -2.65
CA HIS A 481 -14.70 8.99 -2.02
C HIS A 481 -14.76 8.85 -0.48
N LEU A 482 -13.67 8.46 0.17
CA LEU A 482 -13.59 8.34 1.62
C LEU A 482 -13.73 9.73 2.28
N PRO A 483 -14.34 9.80 3.48
CA PRO A 483 -14.58 11.06 4.18
C PRO A 483 -13.33 11.64 4.82
N ILE A 484 -12.37 10.78 5.17
CA ILE A 484 -11.04 11.11 5.72
C ILE A 484 -10.04 10.06 5.25
N ASP A 485 -8.76 10.42 5.16
CA ASP A 485 -7.68 9.46 4.94
C ASP A 485 -7.19 8.86 6.27
N TYR A 486 -7.70 7.68 6.61
CA TYR A 486 -7.26 6.91 7.79
C TYR A 486 -6.26 5.82 7.38
N PRO A 487 -5.32 5.42 8.26
CA PRO A 487 -4.39 4.35 7.96
C PRO A 487 -5.12 3.01 7.91
N ARG A 488 -4.83 2.19 6.90
CA ARG A 488 -5.55 0.94 6.60
C ARG A 488 -4.64 -0.09 5.93
N ILE A 489 -5.01 -1.36 6.01
CA ILE A 489 -4.23 -2.46 5.42
C ILE A 489 -4.25 -2.31 3.89
N ASN A 490 -3.12 -2.63 3.25
CA ASN A 490 -2.89 -2.53 1.80
C ASN A 490 -3.05 -1.11 1.22
N GLN A 491 -2.97 -0.07 2.06
CA GLN A 491 -2.90 1.32 1.59
C GLN A 491 -1.51 1.64 1.03
N PHE A 492 -1.50 2.36 -0.09
CA PHE A 492 -0.35 3.17 -0.52
C PHE A 492 -0.54 4.60 -0.01
N PRO A 493 0.25 5.07 0.98
CA PRO A 493 0.03 6.39 1.56
C PRO A 493 0.16 7.52 0.54
N GLU A 494 -0.67 8.54 0.73
CA GLU A 494 -0.57 9.83 0.05
C GLU A 494 0.49 10.69 0.75
N TRP A 495 1.48 11.20 0.03
CA TRP A 495 2.59 11.97 0.61
C TRP A 495 2.45 13.47 0.32
N PHE A 496 2.88 13.92 -0.85
CA PHE A 496 2.55 15.24 -1.34
C PHE A 496 1.43 15.11 -2.36
N ILE A 497 0.31 15.76 -2.07
CA ILE A 497 -0.91 15.74 -2.89
C ILE A 497 -1.14 17.11 -3.51
N ALA A 498 -1.30 17.13 -4.83
CA ALA A 498 -1.80 18.29 -5.54
C ALA A 498 -3.32 18.34 -5.41
N ASP A 499 -3.85 19.49 -5.00
CA ASP A 499 -5.29 19.77 -4.95
C ASP A 499 -5.69 20.50 -6.23
N ARG A 500 -6.62 19.92 -7.00
CA ARG A 500 -7.11 20.45 -8.29
C ARG A 500 -7.61 21.89 -8.20
N GLU A 501 -8.16 22.28 -7.05
CA GLU A 501 -8.75 23.60 -6.85
C GLU A 501 -7.70 24.65 -6.44
N LYS A 502 -6.45 24.24 -6.25
CA LYS A 502 -5.36 25.09 -5.79
C LYS A 502 -4.33 25.38 -6.88
N LYS A 503 -3.59 26.46 -6.68
CA LYS A 503 -2.45 26.87 -7.49
C LYS A 503 -1.15 26.71 -6.74
N TYR A 504 -0.09 26.44 -7.48
CA TYR A 504 1.24 26.19 -6.95
C TYR A 504 2.25 27.04 -7.69
N VAL A 505 3.21 27.58 -6.95
CA VAL A 505 4.35 28.29 -7.52
C VAL A 505 5.50 27.31 -7.62
N LEU A 506 6.02 27.13 -8.85
CA LEU A 506 7.18 26.31 -9.14
C LEU A 506 8.36 27.21 -9.50
N VAL A 507 9.48 27.00 -8.82
CA VAL A 507 10.75 27.65 -9.14
C VAL A 507 11.82 26.58 -9.36
N SER A 508 12.52 26.66 -10.47
CA SER A 508 13.48 25.65 -10.91
C SER A 508 14.80 26.24 -11.38
N SER A 509 15.84 25.42 -11.24
CA SER A 509 17.13 25.61 -11.93
C SER A 509 17.01 25.64 -13.45
N ASN A 510 15.96 25.03 -14.02
CA ASN A 510 15.55 25.20 -15.41
C ASN A 510 14.46 26.28 -15.48
N GLN A 511 14.83 27.49 -15.90
CA GLN A 511 13.94 28.66 -15.91
C GLN A 511 12.67 28.48 -16.75
N ASN A 512 12.65 27.56 -17.71
CA ASN A 512 11.47 27.28 -18.53
C ASN A 512 10.35 26.58 -17.75
N LEU A 513 10.65 26.04 -16.57
CA LEU A 513 9.66 25.43 -15.68
C LEU A 513 9.10 26.46 -14.67
N ASN A 514 9.65 27.67 -14.59
CA ASN A 514 9.21 28.62 -13.58
C ASN A 514 7.82 29.16 -13.91
N GLY A 515 6.92 29.13 -12.93
CA GLY A 515 5.57 29.64 -13.14
C GLY A 515 4.58 29.27 -12.05
N GLN A 516 3.34 29.67 -12.28
CA GLN A 516 2.18 29.19 -11.54
C GLN A 516 1.56 28.02 -12.30
N TYR A 517 1.21 26.97 -11.58
CA TYR A 517 0.56 25.76 -12.09
C TYR A 517 -0.71 25.50 -11.29
N SER A 518 -1.80 25.08 -11.93
CA SER A 518 -2.95 24.51 -11.21
C SER A 518 -2.61 23.12 -10.68
N GLY A 519 -3.34 22.65 -9.67
CA GLY A 519 -3.23 21.26 -9.22
C GLY A 519 -3.53 20.26 -10.33
N ASP A 520 -4.49 20.56 -11.22
CA ASP A 520 -4.77 19.74 -12.41
C ASP A 520 -3.52 19.60 -13.31
N GLU A 521 -2.79 20.70 -13.57
CA GLU A 521 -1.57 20.65 -14.37
C GLU A 521 -0.47 19.81 -13.71
N LEU A 522 -0.37 19.82 -12.37
CA LEU A 522 0.56 18.98 -11.62
C LEU A 522 0.20 17.50 -11.69
N ILE A 523 -1.09 17.16 -11.60
CA ILE A 523 -1.60 15.79 -11.67
C ILE A 523 -1.45 15.23 -13.10
N GLU A 524 -1.80 16.01 -14.12
CA GLU A 524 -1.64 15.62 -15.54
C GLU A 524 -0.17 15.54 -15.99
N GLY A 525 0.69 16.28 -15.30
CA GLY A 525 2.14 16.21 -15.38
C GLY A 525 2.79 17.30 -16.21
N ILE A 526 3.85 17.87 -15.65
CA ILE A 526 4.66 18.92 -16.28
C ILE A 526 5.70 18.27 -17.19
N THR A 527 5.82 18.76 -18.44
CA THR A 527 6.85 18.27 -19.36
C THR A 527 8.24 18.72 -18.91
N ILE A 528 9.16 17.76 -18.76
CA ILE A 528 10.55 18.01 -18.40
C ILE A 528 11.47 17.47 -19.49
N ASN A 529 12.49 18.26 -19.83
CA ASN A 529 13.59 17.85 -20.68
C ASN A 529 14.88 17.93 -19.85
N LEU A 530 15.56 16.80 -19.71
CA LEU A 530 16.84 16.68 -19.01
C LEU A 530 17.97 16.60 -20.02
N GLU A 531 19.02 17.37 -19.75
CA GLU A 531 20.32 17.21 -20.39
C GLU A 531 21.09 16.07 -19.72
N ASP A 532 22.10 15.56 -20.43
CA ASP A 532 22.97 14.49 -19.94
C ASP A 532 23.69 14.88 -18.64
N ASP A 533 23.58 14.01 -17.62
CA ASP A 533 24.24 14.10 -16.30
C ASP A 533 23.98 15.40 -15.52
N ARG A 534 22.99 16.21 -15.94
CA ARG A 534 22.70 17.51 -15.34
C ARG A 534 21.40 17.46 -14.53
N PRO A 535 21.48 17.57 -13.19
CA PRO A 535 20.29 17.57 -12.36
C PRO A 535 19.45 18.84 -12.58
N VAL A 536 18.14 18.67 -12.55
CA VAL A 536 17.14 19.73 -12.44
C VAL A 536 16.61 19.74 -11.01
N PHE A 537 16.81 20.86 -10.33
CA PHE A 537 16.25 21.14 -9.01
C PHE A 537 14.99 21.98 -9.14
N ILE A 538 13.95 21.63 -8.38
CA ILE A 538 12.63 22.26 -8.39
C ILE A 538 12.19 22.47 -6.94
N LYS A 539 11.70 23.68 -6.63
CA LYS A 539 10.91 23.97 -5.43
C LYS A 539 9.48 24.18 -5.87
N ILE A 540 8.55 23.55 -5.17
CA ILE A 540 7.13 23.77 -5.38
C ILE A 540 6.44 24.02 -4.04
N ARG A 541 5.57 25.03 -4.02
CA ARG A 541 4.78 25.40 -2.84
C ARG A 541 3.40 25.85 -3.25
N LEU A 542 2.47 25.81 -2.30
CA LEU A 542 1.14 26.39 -2.46
C LEU A 542 1.26 27.90 -2.71
N ASP A 543 0.51 28.41 -3.68
CA ASP A 543 0.43 29.86 -3.92
C ASP A 543 -0.22 30.57 -2.72
N SER A 544 0.34 31.69 -2.30
CA SER A 544 -0.18 32.52 -1.20
C SER A 544 -1.53 33.19 -1.53
N GLU A 545 -1.91 33.28 -2.80
CA GLU A 545 -3.18 33.89 -3.25
C GLU A 545 -4.36 32.90 -3.35
N ASN A 546 -4.21 31.68 -2.81
CA ASN A 546 -5.20 30.59 -2.86
C ASN A 546 -6.43 30.69 -1.96
#